data_AF-A0A2U3Y1T3-F1
#
_entry.id   AF-A0A2U3Y1T3-F1
#
_cell.length_a   1.000
_cell.length_b   1.000
_cell.length_c   1.000
_cell.angle_alpha   90.00
_cell.angle_beta   90.00
_cell.angle_gamma   90.00
#
_symmetry.space_group_name_H-M   'P 1'
#
loop_
_entity.id
_entity.type
_entity.pdbx_description
1 polymer ?
#
loop_
_entity_poly.entity_id
_entity_poly.type
_entity_poly.pdbx_seq_one_letter_code
_entity_poly.pdbx_strand_id
1 'polypeptide(L)'
;MCIVGMLPGDSSRQSEAWEDQAQENQEQELLSPLGTPAYLSRLVKEMASDELRELRNAMTQEAIREHQMAKTGGTTTDLFQCSKCKKKNCTYNQVQTRSADEPMTTFVLCNECGNRWKFC
;
A
#
# COMPACT_ATOMS: atom_id res chain seq x y z
N MET A 1 -47.45 54.64 -15.12
CA MET A 1 -47.52 54.34 -13.66
C MET A 1 -47.32 52.83 -13.52
N CYS A 2 -46.41 52.25 -12.74
CA CYS A 2 -45.56 52.74 -11.66
C CYS A 2 -44.09 52.39 -11.92
N ILE A 3 -43.24 53.39 -11.78
CA ILE A 3 -41.79 53.28 -11.75
C ILE A 3 -41.44 52.75 -10.35
N VAL A 4 -40.95 51.53 -10.22
CA VAL A 4 -40.26 51.11 -8.99
C VAL A 4 -38.77 51.25 -9.29
N GLY A 5 -38.20 52.35 -8.82
CA GLY A 5 -36.80 52.70 -9.00
C GLY A 5 -35.89 51.67 -8.34
N MET A 6 -34.96 51.13 -9.12
CA MET A 6 -33.81 50.40 -8.59
C MET A 6 -32.84 51.41 -7.99
N LEU A 7 -32.87 51.54 -6.66
CA LEU A 7 -31.82 52.22 -5.90
C LEU A 7 -30.58 51.31 -5.81
N PRO A 8 -29.37 51.83 -6.01
CA PRO A 8 -28.14 51.06 -5.86
C PRO A 8 -27.68 51.11 -4.39
N GLY A 9 -27.27 49.98 -3.83
CA GLY A 9 -26.50 49.98 -2.58
C GLY A 9 -27.00 49.01 -1.51
N ASP A 10 -27.22 47.75 -1.86
CA ASP A 10 -27.25 46.67 -0.86
C ASP A 10 -26.04 45.77 -1.13
N SER A 11 -24.89 46.14 -0.56
CA SER A 11 -23.63 45.36 -0.64
C SER A 11 -23.83 43.93 -0.15
N SER A 12 -24.72 43.75 0.84
CA SER A 12 -25.11 42.48 1.44
C SER A 12 -25.78 41.54 0.42
N ARG A 13 -26.63 42.10 -0.44
CA ARG A 13 -27.36 41.32 -1.46
C ARG A 13 -26.47 40.84 -2.60
N GLN A 14 -25.39 41.60 -2.87
CA GLN A 14 -24.34 41.13 -3.78
C GLN A 14 -23.54 40.00 -3.13
N SER A 15 -23.08 40.15 -1.88
CA SER A 15 -22.33 39.08 -1.19
C SER A 15 -23.14 37.79 -1.05
N GLU A 16 -24.43 37.87 -0.71
CA GLU A 16 -25.32 36.71 -0.65
C GLU A 16 -25.48 36.05 -2.03
N ALA A 17 -25.65 36.84 -3.11
CA ALA A 17 -25.70 36.30 -4.46
C ALA A 17 -24.37 35.66 -4.92
N TRP A 18 -23.22 36.20 -4.48
CA TRP A 18 -21.91 35.60 -4.72
C TRP A 18 -21.72 34.29 -3.93
N GLU A 19 -22.21 34.23 -2.70
CA GLU A 19 -22.17 33.04 -1.83
C GLU A 19 -23.11 31.95 -2.35
N ASP A 20 -24.33 32.31 -2.80
CA ASP A 20 -25.28 31.40 -3.43
C ASP A 20 -24.73 30.85 -4.75
N GLN A 21 -24.12 31.70 -5.59
CA GLN A 21 -23.44 31.27 -6.81
C GLN A 21 -22.20 30.41 -6.52
N ALA A 22 -21.43 30.72 -5.47
CA ALA A 22 -20.28 29.92 -5.07
C ALA A 22 -20.70 28.53 -4.59
N GLN A 23 -21.82 28.45 -3.86
CA GLN A 23 -22.37 27.19 -3.38
C GLN A 23 -22.93 26.34 -4.53
N GLU A 24 -23.65 26.95 -5.49
CA GLU A 24 -24.12 26.26 -6.69
C GLU A 24 -22.96 25.76 -7.57
N ASN A 25 -21.91 26.56 -7.76
CA ASN A 25 -20.71 26.17 -8.50
C ASN A 25 -19.96 25.01 -7.82
N GLN A 26 -19.87 25.02 -6.49
CA GLN A 26 -19.23 23.95 -5.71
C GLN A 26 -20.03 22.63 -5.80
N GLU A 27 -21.36 22.70 -5.80
CA GLU A 27 -22.23 21.54 -6.04
C GLU A 27 -22.08 20.99 -7.46
N GLN A 28 -22.03 21.86 -8.49
CA GLN A 28 -21.80 21.43 -9.87
C GLN A 28 -20.41 20.78 -10.07
N GLU A 29 -19.38 21.25 -9.35
CA GLU A 29 -18.03 20.64 -9.38
C GLU A 29 -18.04 19.22 -8.80
N LEU A 30 -18.74 19.02 -7.67
CA LEU A 30 -18.89 17.70 -7.02
C LEU A 30 -19.76 16.72 -7.83
N LEU A 31 -20.75 17.22 -8.58
CA LEU A 31 -21.57 16.42 -9.50
C LEU A 31 -20.83 16.08 -10.80
N SER A 32 -19.75 16.80 -11.14
CA SER A 32 -18.92 16.45 -12.28
C SER A 32 -18.06 15.22 -11.93
N PRO A 33 -18.02 14.17 -12.77
CA PRO A 33 -17.15 13.02 -12.54
C PRO A 33 -15.68 13.43 -12.34
N LEU A 34 -15.30 14.53 -12.99
CA LEU A 34 -13.99 15.20 -12.97
C LEU A 34 -13.62 15.83 -11.61
N GLY A 35 -14.57 16.14 -10.73
CA GLY A 35 -14.30 16.84 -9.47
C GLY A 35 -13.73 15.95 -8.36
N THR A 36 -13.81 14.63 -8.48
CA THR A 36 -13.30 13.75 -7.43
C THR A 36 -11.79 13.51 -7.56
N PRO A 37 -10.99 13.67 -6.48
CA PRO A 37 -9.55 13.41 -6.52
C PRO A 37 -9.19 12.00 -6.99
N ALA A 38 -10.04 11.01 -6.70
CA ALA A 38 -9.87 9.63 -7.14
C ALA A 38 -10.01 9.49 -8.67
N TYR A 39 -10.97 10.19 -9.27
CA TYR A 39 -11.18 10.17 -10.72
C TYR A 39 -10.09 10.95 -11.46
N LEU A 40 -9.69 12.11 -10.94
CA LEU A 40 -8.55 12.86 -11.50
C LEU A 40 -7.26 12.05 -11.50
N SER A 41 -6.96 11.38 -10.37
CA SER A 41 -5.81 10.47 -10.26
C SER A 41 -5.87 9.33 -11.30
N ARG A 42 -7.07 8.77 -11.53
CA ARG A 42 -7.28 7.74 -12.54
C ARG A 42 -7.09 8.26 -13.96
N LEU A 43 -7.64 9.42 -14.29
CA LEU A 43 -7.49 10.05 -15.61
C LEU A 43 -6.03 10.41 -15.90
N VAL A 44 -5.32 11.01 -14.94
CA VAL A 44 -3.89 11.34 -15.09
C VAL A 44 -3.07 10.07 -15.32
N LYS A 45 -3.44 8.95 -14.70
CA LYS A 45 -2.81 7.65 -14.95
C LYS A 45 -3.19 7.05 -16.30
N GLU A 46 -4.42 7.26 -16.76
CA GLU A 46 -4.95 6.75 -18.02
C GLU A 46 -4.43 7.51 -19.26
N MET A 47 -4.21 8.82 -19.16
CA MET A 47 -3.73 9.70 -20.23
C MET A 47 -2.21 9.73 -20.41
N ALA A 48 -1.43 9.00 -19.58
CA ALA A 48 0.01 8.88 -19.77
C ALA A 48 0.34 8.13 -21.08
N SER A 49 1.48 8.44 -21.71
CA SER A 49 1.92 7.73 -22.91
C SER A 49 2.08 6.22 -22.65
N ASP A 50 1.94 5.42 -23.71
CA ASP A 50 1.96 3.95 -23.61
C ASP A 50 3.25 3.43 -22.96
N GLU A 51 4.41 3.99 -23.34
CA GLU A 51 5.71 3.65 -22.74
C GLU A 51 5.76 3.93 -21.22
N LEU A 52 5.23 5.09 -20.79
CA LEU A 52 5.22 5.46 -19.36
C LEU A 52 4.24 4.61 -18.55
N ARG A 53 3.13 4.18 -19.16
CA ARG A 53 2.17 3.25 -18.54
C ARG A 53 2.81 1.90 -18.30
N GLU A 54 3.52 1.37 -19.30
CA GLU A 54 4.23 0.10 -19.21
C GLU A 54 5.31 0.14 -18.12
N LEU A 55 6.13 1.19 -18.10
CA LEU A 55 7.16 1.37 -17.08
C LEU A 55 6.54 1.42 -15.66
N ARG A 56 5.47 2.21 -15.46
CA ARG A 56 4.79 2.29 -14.16
C ARG A 56 4.24 0.94 -13.73
N ASN A 57 3.64 0.18 -14.65
CA ASN A 57 3.07 -1.13 -14.37
C ASN A 57 4.16 -2.15 -14.02
N ALA A 58 5.26 -2.16 -14.76
CA ALA A 58 6.42 -3.03 -14.50
C ALA A 58 7.01 -2.76 -13.11
N MET A 59 7.28 -1.50 -12.78
CA MET A 59 7.81 -1.10 -11.47
C MET A 59 6.85 -1.47 -10.33
N THR A 60 5.55 -1.26 -10.53
CA THR A 60 4.54 -1.63 -9.53
C THR A 60 4.49 -3.15 -9.32
N GLN A 61 4.54 -3.92 -10.40
CA GLN A 61 4.52 -5.39 -10.35
C GLN A 61 5.80 -5.95 -9.71
N GLU A 62 6.95 -5.35 -9.99
CA GLU A 62 8.23 -5.71 -9.35
C GLU A 62 8.21 -5.41 -7.85
N ALA A 63 7.76 -4.23 -7.44
CA ALA A 63 7.61 -3.89 -6.03
C ALA A 63 6.68 -4.87 -5.29
N ILE A 64 5.55 -5.23 -5.91
CA ILE A 64 4.63 -6.23 -5.33
C ILE A 64 5.34 -7.60 -5.21
N ARG A 65 6.03 -8.06 -6.26
CA ARG A 65 6.74 -9.35 -6.25
C ARG A 65 7.81 -9.38 -5.18
N GLU A 66 8.63 -8.34 -5.08
CA GLU A 66 9.69 -8.26 -4.07
C GLU A 66 9.10 -8.28 -2.65
N HIS A 67 8.03 -7.52 -2.41
CA HIS A 67 7.40 -7.45 -1.10
C HIS A 67 6.72 -8.77 -0.68
N GLN A 68 6.20 -9.53 -1.64
CA GLN A 68 5.58 -10.84 -1.38
C GLN A 68 6.59 -11.95 -1.10
N MET A 69 7.87 -11.77 -1.46
CA MET A 69 8.92 -12.73 -1.15
C MET A 69 9.39 -12.55 0.32
N ALA A 70 8.54 -12.96 1.27
CA ALA A 70 8.97 -13.15 2.64
C ALA A 70 10.04 -14.25 2.68
N LYS A 71 11.32 -13.88 2.59
CA LYS A 71 12.44 -14.79 2.77
C LYS A 71 12.33 -15.36 4.19
N THR A 72 12.05 -16.66 4.31
CA THR A 72 12.07 -17.36 5.60
C THR A 72 13.45 -17.17 6.22
N GLY A 73 13.52 -16.35 7.27
CA GLY A 73 14.78 -15.98 7.91
C GLY A 73 15.51 -17.20 8.50
N GLY A 74 16.81 -17.26 8.25
CA GLY A 74 17.72 -18.26 8.80
C GLY A 74 18.80 -18.66 7.79
N THR A 75 19.80 -19.40 8.26
CA THR A 75 20.91 -19.86 7.43
C THR A 75 20.60 -21.25 6.90
N THR A 76 20.60 -21.42 5.58
CA THR A 76 20.44 -22.73 4.94
C THR A 76 21.68 -23.58 5.19
N THR A 77 21.48 -24.85 5.53
CA THR A 77 22.55 -25.78 5.85
C THR A 77 22.17 -27.21 5.48
N ASP A 78 23.17 -27.98 5.05
CA ASP A 78 23.05 -29.41 4.79
C ASP A 78 23.56 -30.28 5.97
N LEU A 79 23.86 -29.65 7.11
CA LEU A 79 24.37 -30.33 8.31
C LEU A 79 23.33 -31.25 8.97
N PHE A 80 22.04 -30.95 8.80
CA PHE A 80 20.97 -31.68 9.45
C PHE A 80 20.14 -32.49 8.45
N GLN A 81 19.89 -33.76 8.76
CA GLN A 81 18.98 -34.60 7.99
C GLN A 81 17.59 -34.64 8.63
N CYS A 82 16.55 -34.31 7.86
CA CYS A 82 15.18 -34.36 8.36
C CYS A 82 14.73 -35.82 8.58
N SER A 83 14.18 -36.13 9.75
CA SER A 83 13.65 -37.47 10.06
C SER A 83 12.42 -37.86 9.22
N LYS A 84 11.62 -36.88 8.79
CA LYS A 84 10.39 -37.13 8.02
C LYS A 84 10.66 -37.39 6.53
N CYS A 85 11.34 -36.46 5.85
CA CYS A 85 11.56 -36.55 4.40
C CYS A 85 12.96 -37.05 4.02
N LYS A 86 13.87 -37.25 4.99
CA LYS A 86 15.26 -37.70 4.80
C LYS A 86 16.14 -36.79 3.93
N LYS A 87 15.64 -35.62 3.53
CA LYS A 87 16.39 -34.59 2.81
C LYS A 87 17.22 -33.74 3.79
N LYS A 88 18.28 -33.12 3.26
CA LYS A 88 19.22 -32.28 4.03
C LYS A 88 18.95 -30.77 3.91
N ASN A 89 18.01 -30.36 3.06
CA ASN A 89 17.62 -28.95 2.89
C ASN A 89 16.91 -28.42 4.14
N CYS A 90 17.71 -27.95 5.10
CA CYS A 90 17.27 -27.42 6.38
C CYS A 90 17.79 -26.00 6.58
N THR A 91 17.04 -25.21 7.33
CA THR A 91 17.43 -23.88 7.79
C THR A 91 17.62 -23.94 9.29
N TYR A 92 18.71 -23.39 9.81
CA TYR A 92 18.93 -23.30 11.25
C TYR A 92 18.95 -21.86 11.73
N ASN A 93 18.54 -21.65 12.98
CA ASN A 93 18.62 -20.39 13.68
C ASN A 93 19.06 -20.65 15.12
N GLN A 94 20.09 -19.94 15.58
CA GLN A 94 20.61 -20.05 16.94
C GLN A 94 20.05 -18.92 17.78
N VAL A 95 19.31 -19.28 18.82
CA VAL A 95 18.68 -18.31 19.72
C VAL A 95 19.09 -18.65 21.15
N GLN A 96 19.60 -17.66 21.87
CA GLN A 96 19.79 -17.76 23.31
C GLN A 96 18.42 -17.61 23.97
N THR A 97 17.84 -18.73 24.42
CA THR A 97 16.50 -18.76 25.05
C THR A 97 16.57 -18.80 26.57
N ARG A 98 17.78 -18.87 27.13
CA ARG A 98 18.06 -19.08 28.55
C ARG A 98 19.20 -18.18 29.03
N SER A 99 19.46 -18.18 30.33
CA SER A 99 20.56 -17.44 30.97
C SER A 99 21.89 -17.63 30.25
N ALA A 100 22.81 -16.67 30.41
CA ALA A 100 24.11 -16.68 29.75
C ALA A 100 24.98 -17.92 30.05
N ASP A 101 24.68 -18.65 31.13
CA ASP A 101 25.40 -19.86 31.55
C ASP A 101 24.96 -21.14 30.81
N GLU A 102 23.86 -21.09 30.04
CA GLU A 102 23.41 -22.21 29.22
C GLU A 102 23.79 -22.01 27.74
N PRO A 103 24.21 -23.06 27.02
CA PRO A 103 24.60 -22.95 25.62
C PRO A 103 23.42 -22.51 24.74
N MET A 104 23.71 -21.84 23.63
CA MET A 104 22.70 -21.38 22.67
C MET A 104 21.86 -22.56 22.14
N THR A 105 20.55 -22.36 22.02
CA THR A 105 19.67 -23.39 21.46
C THR A 105 19.59 -23.23 19.94
N THR A 106 19.86 -24.32 19.21
CA THR A 106 19.76 -24.32 17.74
C THR A 106 18.37 -24.83 17.32
N PHE A 107 17.58 -23.99 16.66
CA PHE A 107 16.32 -24.36 16.05
C PHE A 107 16.54 -24.75 14.59
N VAL A 108 16.07 -25.93 14.20
CA VAL A 108 16.20 -26.45 12.83
C VAL A 108 14.81 -26.59 12.21
N LEU A 109 14.66 -26.06 11.00
CA LEU A 109 13.47 -26.15 10.14
C LEU A 109 13.84 -26.90 8.86
N CYS A 110 13.08 -27.92 8.50
CA CYS A 110 13.17 -28.53 7.18
C CYS A 110 12.35 -27.71 6.17
N ASN A 111 13.00 -27.23 5.11
CA ASN A 111 12.36 -26.41 4.07
C ASN A 111 11.43 -27.24 3.16
N GLU A 112 11.56 -28.56 3.18
CA GLU A 112 10.86 -29.48 2.27
C GLU A 112 9.53 -29.97 2.84
N CYS A 113 9.49 -30.27 4.14
CA CYS A 113 8.30 -30.83 4.80
C CYS A 113 7.80 -29.98 5.98
N GLY A 114 8.45 -28.84 6.26
CA GLY A 114 8.08 -27.93 7.35
C GLY A 114 8.35 -28.47 8.76
N ASN A 115 9.05 -29.61 8.89
CA ASN A 115 9.37 -30.18 10.20
C ASN A 115 10.29 -29.25 10.99
N ARG A 116 9.97 -28.97 12.25
CA ARG A 116 10.75 -28.10 13.14
C ARG A 116 11.17 -28.87 14.38
N TRP A 117 12.44 -28.79 14.76
CA TRP A 117 12.96 -29.40 15.99
C TRP A 117 14.07 -28.56 16.60
N LYS A 118 14.35 -28.81 17.88
CA LYS A 118 15.45 -28.19 18.62
C LYS A 118 16.64 -29.14 18.69
N PHE A 119 17.84 -28.60 18.51
CA PHE A 119 19.12 -29.28 18.71
C PHE A 119 19.80 -28.60 19.90
N CYS A 120 20.06 -29.38 20.95
CA CYS A 120 20.69 -28.95 22.21
C CYS A 120 22.16 -29.33 22.20
#